data_AF-A0A3N6MXT2-F1
#
_entry.id   AF-A0A3N6MXT2-F1
#
_cell.length_a   1.000
_cell.length_b   1.000
_cell.length_c   1.000
_cell.angle_alpha   90.00
_cell.angle_beta   90.00
_cell.angle_gamma   90.00
#
_symmetry.space_group_name_H-M   'P 1'
#
loop_
_entity.id
_entity.type
_entity.pdbx_description
1 polymer ?
#
loop_
_entity_poly.entity_id
_entity_poly.type
_entity_poly.pdbx_seq_one_letter_code
_entity_poly.pdbx_strand_id
1 'polypeptide(L)'
;MSSRTSALESPKASGDALEAHLIQSFDALEYVGDRTATWHDARTTTLLEPAESLPFYGIVVVEPGVPVEIKGCQIETSNGSGSTRGRFYVKREAHSRLLEAGGMYLFVVYIPRPGLPQVARAIVPATIVDELLSGRWYDVGGPRSENEVAKLAWSHVIDPETVDSSVTVGDRP
;
A
#
# COMPACT_ATOMS: atom_id res chain seq x y z
N MET A 1 7.07 25.98 -21.23
CA MET A 1 5.98 24.97 -21.27
C MET A 1 5.44 24.84 -19.85
N SER A 2 4.16 25.12 -19.66
CA SER A 2 3.50 25.19 -18.35
C SER A 2 3.26 23.78 -17.80
N SER A 3 3.86 23.49 -16.64
CA SER A 3 3.63 22.26 -15.88
C SER A 3 2.18 22.27 -15.40
N ARG A 4 1.30 21.51 -16.06
CA ARG A 4 0.00 21.15 -15.48
C ARG A 4 0.25 20.10 -14.40
N THR A 5 0.75 20.55 -13.26
CA THR A 5 0.51 19.84 -12.01
C THR A 5 -0.98 20.00 -11.76
N SER A 6 -1.81 19.04 -12.20
CA SER A 6 -3.19 18.99 -11.74
C SER A 6 -3.16 19.01 -10.22
N ALA A 7 -3.97 19.85 -9.59
CA ALA A 7 -4.07 19.99 -8.15
C ALA A 7 -4.52 18.66 -7.52
N LEU A 8 -3.57 17.76 -7.31
CA LEU A 8 -3.72 16.61 -6.43
C LEU A 8 -3.70 17.15 -5.02
N GLU A 9 -4.59 16.59 -4.19
CA GLU A 9 -4.54 16.83 -2.75
C GLU A 9 -3.18 16.39 -2.18
N SER A 10 -2.85 16.85 -0.97
CA SER A 10 -1.58 16.49 -0.32
C SER A 10 -1.37 14.96 -0.32
N PRO A 11 -0.11 14.45 -0.28
CA PRO A 11 0.16 13.01 -0.24
C PRO A 11 -0.61 12.27 0.86
N LYS A 12 -0.84 12.93 2.00
CA LYS A 12 -1.66 12.41 3.09
C LYS A 12 -3.12 12.26 2.67
N ALA A 13 -3.72 13.31 2.10
CA ALA A 13 -5.11 13.26 1.64
C ALA A 13 -5.32 12.19 0.55
N SER A 14 -4.34 12.03 -0.35
CA SER A 14 -4.39 10.94 -1.34
C SER A 14 -4.31 9.55 -0.69
N GLY A 15 -3.51 9.40 0.38
CA GLY A 15 -3.46 8.17 1.16
C GLY A 15 -4.78 7.86 1.86
N ASP A 16 -5.31 8.83 2.62
CA ASP A 16 -6.55 8.70 3.39
C ASP A 16 -7.74 8.37 2.44
N ALA A 17 -7.81 8.99 1.25
CA ALA A 17 -8.84 8.71 0.26
C ALA A 17 -8.72 7.30 -0.36
N LEU A 18 -7.50 6.85 -0.61
CA LEU A 18 -7.23 5.51 -1.14
C LEU A 18 -7.62 4.42 -0.14
N GLU A 19 -7.23 4.58 1.13
CA GLU A 19 -7.61 3.70 2.23
C GLU A 19 -9.13 3.58 2.35
N ALA A 20 -9.82 4.71 2.42
CA ALA A 20 -11.28 4.74 2.53
C ALA A 20 -11.96 3.99 1.37
N HIS A 21 -11.48 4.20 0.15
CA HIS A 21 -12.02 3.50 -1.03
C HIS A 21 -11.80 1.98 -0.96
N LEU A 22 -10.61 1.52 -0.55
CA LEU A 22 -10.29 0.10 -0.45
C LEU A 22 -11.16 -0.59 0.60
N ILE A 23 -11.27 0.01 1.78
CA ILE A 23 -12.10 -0.53 2.86
C ILE A 23 -13.57 -0.61 2.45
N GLN A 24 -14.07 0.38 1.70
CA GLN A 24 -15.43 0.34 1.16
C GLN A 24 -15.63 -0.68 0.03
N SER A 25 -14.56 -1.04 -0.67
CA SER A 25 -14.62 -1.95 -1.84
C SER A 25 -14.52 -3.42 -1.47
N PHE A 26 -14.00 -3.73 -0.28
CA PHE A 26 -13.81 -5.10 0.20
C PHE A 26 -14.62 -5.31 1.48
N ASP A 27 -15.78 -5.95 1.36
CA ASP A 27 -16.68 -6.22 2.50
C ASP A 27 -16.01 -6.97 3.66
N ALA A 28 -14.95 -7.72 3.35
CA ALA A 28 -14.17 -8.44 4.35
C ALA A 28 -13.17 -7.56 5.13
N LEU A 29 -13.04 -6.27 4.82
CA LEU A 29 -12.19 -5.32 5.54
C LEU A 29 -13.01 -4.35 6.39
N GLU A 30 -12.60 -4.15 7.63
CA GLU A 30 -13.12 -3.12 8.50
C GLU A 30 -12.03 -2.11 8.84
N TYR A 31 -12.38 -0.82 8.77
CA TYR A 31 -11.49 0.28 9.15
C TYR A 31 -11.05 0.19 10.61
N VAL A 32 -9.75 0.33 10.85
CA VAL A 32 -9.17 0.52 12.16
C VAL A 32 -8.52 1.89 12.21
N GLY A 33 -9.09 2.80 13.00
CA GLY A 33 -8.54 4.15 13.15
C GLY A 33 -7.42 4.25 14.19
N ASP A 34 -6.65 5.34 14.11
CA ASP A 34 -5.49 5.65 14.96
C ASP A 34 -5.73 5.57 16.48
N ARG A 35 -6.98 5.74 16.92
CA ARG A 35 -7.37 5.61 18.33
C ARG A 35 -7.34 4.16 18.83
N THR A 36 -7.44 3.21 17.92
CA THR A 36 -7.44 1.77 18.17
C THR A 36 -6.06 1.17 17.88
N ALA A 37 -5.49 1.48 16.72
CA ALA A 37 -4.16 1.04 16.34
C ALA A 37 -3.52 2.07 15.40
N THR A 38 -2.22 2.33 15.58
CA THR A 38 -1.45 3.29 14.77
C THR A 38 -0.52 2.60 13.75
N TRP A 39 -0.74 1.30 13.50
CA TRP A 39 0.20 0.44 12.77
C TRP A 39 -0.46 -0.48 11.74
N HIS A 40 -1.79 -0.44 11.64
CA HIS A 40 -2.60 -1.08 10.60
C HIS A 40 -3.86 -0.25 10.38
N ASP A 41 -4.34 -0.21 9.14
CA ASP A 41 -5.46 0.62 8.72
C ASP A 41 -6.78 -0.16 8.68
N ALA A 42 -6.71 -1.49 8.61
CA ALA A 42 -7.86 -2.36 8.54
C ALA A 42 -7.64 -3.69 9.28
N ARG A 43 -8.74 -4.40 9.52
CA ARG A 43 -8.74 -5.80 9.96
C ARG A 43 -9.71 -6.61 9.11
N THR A 44 -9.42 -7.88 8.87
CA THR A 44 -10.41 -8.75 8.24
C THR A 44 -11.56 -9.06 9.18
N THR A 45 -12.80 -9.01 8.69
CA THR A 45 -14.03 -9.34 9.47
C THR A 45 -14.56 -10.72 9.18
N THR A 46 -14.27 -11.22 7.97
CA THR A 46 -14.59 -12.55 7.47
C THR A 46 -13.38 -13.07 6.69
N LEU A 47 -13.52 -14.24 6.09
CA LEU A 47 -12.53 -14.79 5.18
C LEU A 47 -12.31 -13.84 3.99
N LEU A 48 -11.08 -13.39 3.79
CA LEU A 48 -10.68 -12.64 2.60
C LEU A 48 -9.99 -13.60 1.63
N GLU A 49 -10.57 -13.74 0.44
CA GLU A 49 -10.13 -14.66 -0.60
C GLU A 49 -9.53 -13.89 -1.79
N PRO A 50 -8.60 -14.50 -2.54
CA PRO A 50 -8.04 -13.89 -3.73
C PRO A 50 -9.12 -13.70 -4.81
N ALA A 51 -9.05 -12.57 -5.49
CA ALA A 51 -9.87 -12.26 -6.66
C ALA A 51 -8.97 -11.70 -7.77
N GLU A 52 -9.46 -11.68 -9.01
CA GLU A 52 -8.72 -11.07 -10.14
C GLU A 52 -8.33 -9.61 -9.83
N SER A 53 -9.20 -8.87 -9.16
CA SER A 53 -8.98 -7.49 -8.76
C SER A 53 -8.16 -7.30 -7.48
N LEU A 54 -7.85 -8.40 -6.76
CA LEU A 54 -7.08 -8.44 -5.51
C LEU A 54 -6.31 -9.77 -5.41
N PRO A 55 -5.24 -9.97 -6.19
CA PRO A 55 -4.42 -11.17 -6.11
C PRO A 55 -3.66 -11.23 -4.78
N PHE A 56 -3.36 -12.45 -4.34
CA PHE A 56 -2.57 -12.71 -3.13
C PHE A 56 -1.22 -13.28 -3.52
N TYR A 57 -0.15 -12.83 -2.86
CA TYR A 57 1.19 -13.35 -3.08
C TYR A 57 1.71 -14.05 -1.83
N GLY A 58 2.02 -15.34 -1.99
CA GLY A 58 2.59 -16.18 -0.91
C GLY A 58 1.60 -16.59 0.19
N ILE A 59 0.31 -16.32 0.00
CA ILE A 59 -0.78 -16.80 0.85
C ILE A 59 -2.01 -17.08 -0.01
N VAL A 60 -2.85 -18.03 0.41
CA VAL A 60 -4.03 -18.47 -0.35
C VAL A 60 -5.34 -17.90 0.17
N VAL A 61 -5.39 -17.52 1.45
CA VAL A 61 -6.56 -16.98 2.12
C VAL A 61 -6.13 -16.21 3.37
N VAL A 62 -6.88 -15.19 3.78
CA VAL A 62 -6.66 -14.49 5.05
C VAL A 62 -7.86 -14.71 5.97
N GLU A 63 -7.60 -15.23 7.16
CA GLU A 63 -8.61 -15.52 8.17
C GLU A 63 -9.23 -14.24 8.76
N PRO A 64 -10.41 -14.30 9.40
CA PRO A 64 -10.97 -13.18 10.15
C PRO A 64 -10.05 -12.73 11.29
N GLY A 65 -10.06 -11.43 11.61
CA GLY A 65 -9.31 -10.83 12.71
C GLY A 65 -7.85 -10.52 12.39
N VAL A 66 -7.40 -10.76 11.16
CA VAL A 66 -6.02 -10.49 10.73
C VAL A 66 -5.85 -8.99 10.44
N PRO A 67 -4.85 -8.32 11.05
CA PRO A 67 -4.53 -6.93 10.75
C PRO A 67 -4.00 -6.74 9.33
N VAL A 68 -4.43 -5.67 8.67
CA VAL A 68 -4.03 -5.29 7.32
C VAL A 68 -3.56 -3.84 7.30
N GLU A 69 -2.30 -3.63 6.95
CA GLU A 69 -1.72 -2.31 6.69
C GLU A 69 -1.86 -1.96 5.21
N ILE A 70 -2.44 -0.81 4.89
CA ILE A 70 -2.64 -0.36 3.51
C ILE A 70 -1.49 0.57 3.12
N LYS A 71 -0.91 0.32 1.95
CA LYS A 71 0.17 1.16 1.41
C LYS A 71 -0.04 1.45 -0.06
N GLY A 72 -0.33 2.72 -0.36
CA GLY A 72 -0.40 3.24 -1.71
C GLY A 72 0.91 3.88 -2.18
N CYS A 73 1.25 3.71 -3.45
CA CYS A 73 2.25 4.55 -4.10
C CYS A 73 1.88 4.86 -5.56
N GLN A 74 2.42 5.94 -6.10
CA GLN A 74 2.22 6.32 -7.51
C GLN A 74 2.88 5.30 -8.44
N ILE A 75 2.34 5.08 -9.63
CA ILE A 75 2.98 4.23 -10.65
C ILE A 75 4.41 4.72 -10.95
N GLU A 76 4.58 6.03 -11.09
CA GLU A 76 5.87 6.68 -11.26
C GLU A 76 5.97 7.94 -10.40
N THR A 77 7.18 8.29 -9.99
CA THR A 77 7.54 9.54 -9.32
C THR A 77 8.65 10.21 -10.12
N SER A 78 8.64 11.55 -10.16
CA SER A 78 9.79 12.30 -10.67
C SER A 78 10.99 12.14 -9.74
N ASN A 79 12.19 12.04 -10.32
CA ASN A 79 13.46 12.11 -9.59
C ASN A 79 14.31 13.33 -10.02
N GLY A 80 13.67 14.33 -10.64
CA GLY A 80 14.31 15.57 -11.10
C GLY A 80 14.89 15.52 -12.51
N SER A 81 15.42 14.38 -12.96
CA SER A 81 15.98 14.19 -14.31
C SER A 81 15.25 13.16 -15.16
N GLY A 82 14.30 12.43 -14.56
CA GLY A 82 13.45 11.44 -15.21
C GLY A 82 12.33 10.98 -14.29
N SER A 83 11.74 9.83 -14.60
CA SER A 83 10.80 9.13 -13.73
C SER A 83 11.40 7.85 -13.18
N THR A 84 10.94 7.46 -12.00
CA THR A 84 11.27 6.19 -11.35
C THR A 84 9.98 5.60 -10.80
N ARG A 85 9.93 4.28 -10.63
CA ARG A 85 8.77 3.63 -10.02
C ARG A 85 8.51 4.17 -8.61
N GLY A 86 7.22 4.30 -8.27
CA GLY A 86 6.82 4.64 -6.91
C GLY A 86 7.32 3.65 -5.88
N ARG A 87 7.39 4.13 -4.64
CA ARG A 87 7.88 3.35 -3.51
C ARG A 87 6.86 3.40 -2.38
N PHE A 88 6.58 2.23 -1.82
CA PHE A 88 5.88 2.13 -0.55
C PHE A 88 6.79 2.61 0.57
N TYR A 89 6.24 3.44 1.46
CA TYR A 89 6.93 3.94 2.63
C TYR A 89 6.54 3.11 3.84
N VAL A 90 7.48 2.33 4.37
CA VAL A 90 7.24 1.40 5.48
C VAL A 90 7.96 1.90 6.72
N LYS A 91 7.25 1.86 7.84
CA LYS A 91 7.74 2.31 9.15
C LYS A 91 8.17 1.09 9.96
N ARG A 92 9.36 1.13 10.58
CA ARG A 92 9.91 -0.06 11.24
C ARG A 92 9.01 -0.58 12.33
N GLU A 93 8.55 0.31 13.21
CA GLU A 93 7.71 -0.08 14.34
C GLU A 93 6.38 -0.71 13.89
N ALA A 94 5.72 -0.11 12.90
CA ALA A 94 4.47 -0.67 12.37
C ALA A 94 4.71 -2.05 11.73
N HIS A 95 5.78 -2.20 10.96
CA HIS A 95 6.16 -3.46 10.34
C HIS A 95 6.43 -4.57 11.37
N SER A 96 7.18 -4.26 12.43
CA SER A 96 7.46 -5.22 13.51
C SER A 96 6.18 -5.70 14.19
N ARG A 97 5.22 -4.82 14.46
CA ARG A 97 3.93 -5.21 15.05
C ARG A 97 3.08 -6.05 14.10
N LEU A 98 3.12 -5.72 12.80
CA LEU A 98 2.42 -6.49 11.78
C LEU A 98 3.01 -7.91 11.66
N LEU A 99 4.34 -8.05 11.74
CA LEU A 99 5.01 -9.36 11.79
C LEU A 99 4.58 -10.19 13.01
N GLU A 100 4.62 -9.59 14.20
CA GLU A 100 4.20 -10.24 15.45
C GLU A 100 2.75 -10.72 15.40
N ALA A 101 1.88 -9.96 14.74
CA ALA A 101 0.47 -10.26 14.60
C ALA A 101 0.14 -11.20 13.42
N GLY A 102 1.12 -11.66 12.64
CA GLY A 102 0.88 -12.43 11.42
C GLY A 102 0.06 -11.65 10.38
N GLY A 103 0.20 -10.33 10.35
CA GLY A 103 -0.59 -9.42 9.54
C GLY A 103 -0.18 -9.36 8.08
N MET A 104 -0.98 -8.61 7.31
CA MET A 104 -0.85 -8.48 5.86
C MET A 104 -0.62 -7.04 5.46
N TYR A 105 0.05 -6.85 4.32
CA TYR A 105 0.00 -5.60 3.58
C TYR A 105 -1.03 -5.70 2.47
N LEU A 106 -1.82 -4.64 2.28
CA LEU A 106 -2.54 -4.39 1.04
C LEU A 106 -1.80 -3.27 0.30
N PHE A 107 -1.02 -3.67 -0.70
CA PHE A 107 -0.25 -2.75 -1.54
C PHE A 107 -1.08 -2.28 -2.72
N VAL A 108 -1.01 -0.99 -3.06
CA VAL A 108 -1.72 -0.41 -4.19
C VAL A 108 -0.81 0.51 -5.01
N VAL A 109 -0.82 0.32 -6.32
CA VAL A 109 -0.18 1.22 -7.29
C VAL A 109 -1.27 2.03 -7.97
N TYR A 110 -1.15 3.35 -7.97
CA TYR A 110 -2.16 4.24 -8.53
C TYR A 110 -1.60 5.30 -9.48
N ILE A 111 -2.44 5.81 -10.36
CA ILE A 111 -2.14 6.96 -11.22
C ILE A 111 -2.46 8.24 -10.45
N PRO A 112 -1.51 9.19 -10.32
CA PRO A 112 -1.73 10.44 -9.60
C PRO A 112 -2.62 11.39 -10.40
N ARG A 113 -3.93 11.12 -10.43
CA ARG A 113 -4.98 11.98 -11.00
C ARG A 113 -6.27 11.83 -10.17
N PRO A 114 -7.27 12.73 -10.32
CA PRO A 114 -8.52 12.65 -9.56
C PRO A 114 -9.15 11.25 -9.61
N GLY A 115 -9.65 10.78 -8.47
CA GLY A 115 -10.16 9.41 -8.30
C GLY A 115 -9.09 8.36 -7.97
N LEU A 116 -7.81 8.72 -8.02
CA LEU A 116 -6.66 7.84 -7.75
C LEU A 116 -6.78 6.47 -8.42
N PRO A 117 -6.92 6.41 -9.76
CA PRO A 117 -7.18 5.14 -10.45
C PRO A 117 -6.10 4.13 -10.15
N GLN A 118 -6.50 2.98 -9.64
CA GLN A 118 -5.61 1.92 -9.18
C GLN A 118 -5.27 1.06 -10.38
N VAL A 119 -4.00 0.75 -10.60
CA VAL A 119 -3.52 -0.05 -11.73
C VAL A 119 -2.97 -1.40 -11.29
N ALA A 120 -2.70 -1.56 -9.99
CA ALA A 120 -2.35 -2.83 -9.40
C ALA A 120 -2.68 -2.83 -7.91
N ARG A 121 -3.02 -4.00 -7.38
CA ARG A 121 -3.20 -4.26 -5.95
C ARG A 121 -2.70 -5.65 -5.62
N ALA A 122 -2.26 -5.86 -4.38
CA ALA A 122 -2.00 -7.21 -3.88
C ALA A 122 -2.07 -7.30 -2.35
N ILE A 123 -2.53 -8.45 -1.86
CA ILE A 123 -2.32 -8.87 -0.46
C ILE A 123 -1.00 -9.62 -0.35
N VAL A 124 -0.16 -9.23 0.60
CA VAL A 124 1.15 -9.84 0.84
C VAL A 124 1.39 -10.00 2.34
N PRO A 125 1.77 -11.19 2.83
CA PRO A 125 2.15 -11.39 4.23
C PRO A 125 3.30 -10.48 4.67
N ALA A 126 3.23 -9.97 5.90
CA ALA A 126 4.30 -9.16 6.47
C ALA A 126 5.65 -9.90 6.47
N THR A 127 5.66 -11.23 6.59
CA THR A 127 6.87 -12.07 6.54
C THR A 127 7.60 -12.00 5.19
N ILE A 128 6.85 -12.01 4.08
CA ILE A 128 7.45 -11.83 2.74
C ILE A 128 7.95 -10.40 2.58
N VAL A 129 7.20 -9.43 3.10
CA VAL A 129 7.63 -8.03 3.06
C VAL A 129 8.90 -7.80 3.88
N ASP A 130 9.09 -8.47 5.01
CA ASP A 130 10.32 -8.39 5.82
C ASP A 130 11.56 -8.82 5.02
N GLU A 131 11.46 -9.92 4.27
CA GLU A 131 12.52 -10.36 3.36
C GLU A 131 12.82 -9.29 2.30
N LEU A 132 11.78 -8.69 1.71
CA LEU A 132 11.94 -7.63 0.71
C LEU A 132 12.52 -6.34 1.31
N LEU A 133 12.33 -6.08 2.60
CA LEU A 133 12.85 -4.91 3.32
C LEU A 133 14.27 -5.12 3.88
N SER A 134 14.77 -6.35 3.87
CA SER A 134 16.11 -6.68 4.37
C SER A 134 17.20 -5.79 3.75
N GLY A 135 17.98 -5.13 4.61
CA GLY A 135 19.04 -4.20 4.19
C GLY A 135 18.57 -2.86 3.62
N ARG A 136 17.27 -2.50 3.73
CA ARG A 136 16.70 -1.26 3.18
C ARG A 136 16.28 -0.22 4.22
N TRP A 137 16.44 -0.53 5.50
CA TRP A 137 16.10 0.35 6.60
C TRP A 137 17.13 1.49 6.72
N TYR A 138 16.64 2.70 7.03
CA TYR A 138 17.47 3.86 7.26
C TYR A 138 16.83 4.81 8.28
N ASP A 139 17.68 5.50 9.03
CA ASP A 139 17.23 6.43 10.06
C ASP A 139 16.66 7.72 9.46
N VAL A 140 15.55 8.19 10.03
CA VAL A 140 14.99 9.52 9.72
C VAL A 140 14.99 10.36 11.00
N GLY A 141 16.09 11.10 11.21
CA GLY A 141 16.23 11.97 12.36
C GLY A 141 15.16 13.07 12.41
N GLY A 142 14.35 13.09 13.45
CA GLY A 142 13.37 14.15 13.70
C GLY A 142 12.63 13.97 15.04
N PRO A 143 12.37 15.05 15.81
CA PRO A 143 11.74 14.98 17.13
C PRO A 143 10.25 14.58 17.14
N ARG A 144 9.70 14.25 15.97
CA ARG A 144 8.30 13.82 15.75
C ARG A 144 8.19 12.60 14.82
N SER A 145 9.30 12.02 14.38
CA SER A 145 9.33 10.91 13.41
C SER A 145 9.80 9.63 14.07
N GLU A 146 9.21 8.52 13.65
CA GLU A 146 9.70 7.18 13.95
C GLU A 146 11.16 7.05 13.53
N ASN A 147 11.98 6.34 14.31
CA ASN A 147 13.43 6.41 14.18
C ASN A 147 13.95 5.76 12.89
N GLU A 148 13.28 4.74 12.36
CA GLU A 148 13.75 3.92 11.24
C GLU A 148 12.63 3.61 10.23
N VAL A 149 12.91 3.80 8.94
CA VAL A 149 11.95 3.60 7.84
C VAL A 149 12.60 2.97 6.62
N ALA A 150 11.80 2.46 5.70
CA ALA A 150 12.26 1.90 4.44
C ALA A 150 11.39 2.35 3.27
N LYS A 151 11.98 2.38 2.07
CA LYS A 151 11.28 2.65 0.82
C LYS A 151 11.42 1.47 -0.13
N LEU A 152 10.30 0.81 -0.43
CA LEU A 152 10.26 -0.36 -1.29
C LEU A 152 9.61 -0.01 -2.63
N ALA A 153 10.37 -0.02 -3.72
CA ALA A 153 9.79 0.18 -5.06
C ALA A 153 8.71 -0.88 -5.33
N TRP A 154 7.57 -0.46 -5.89
CA TRP A 154 6.44 -1.38 -6.09
C TRP A 154 6.80 -2.59 -6.95
N SER A 155 7.77 -2.45 -7.85
CA SER A 155 8.26 -3.54 -8.71
C SER A 155 9.02 -4.64 -7.98
N HIS A 156 9.34 -4.48 -6.69
CA HIS A 156 9.85 -5.58 -5.87
C HIS A 156 8.74 -6.45 -5.30
N VAL A 157 7.48 -5.98 -5.35
CA VAL A 157 6.31 -6.67 -4.78
C VAL A 157 5.40 -7.18 -5.89
N ILE A 158 5.15 -6.35 -6.90
CA ILE A 158 4.25 -6.63 -8.03
C ILE A 158 5.08 -6.70 -9.29
N ASP A 159 4.89 -7.75 -10.08
CA ASP A 159 5.59 -7.94 -11.36
C ASP A 159 5.23 -6.79 -12.33
N PRO A 160 6.22 -5.97 -12.76
CA PRO A 160 5.97 -4.87 -13.69
C PRO A 160 5.33 -5.26 -15.01
N GLU A 161 5.51 -6.50 -15.47
CA GLU A 161 4.89 -6.95 -16.73
C GLU A 161 3.37 -7.10 -16.60
N THR A 162 2.86 -7.19 -15.38
CA THR A 162 1.42 -7.30 -15.09
C THR A 162 0.74 -5.96 -14.85
N VAL A 163 1.49 -4.85 -14.82
CA VAL A 163 0.95 -3.52 -14.53
C VAL A 163 0.79 -2.71 -15.81
N ASP A 164 -0.46 -2.55 -16.25
CA ASP A 164 -0.82 -1.69 -17.38
C ASP A 164 -1.43 -0.37 -16.89
N SER A 165 -0.75 0.75 -17.18
CA SER A 165 -1.22 2.09 -16.82
C SER A 165 -2.54 2.52 -17.49
N SER A 166 -3.00 1.78 -18.51
CA SER A 166 -4.27 2.02 -19.20
C SER A 166 -5.43 1.21 -18.64
N VAL A 167 -5.16 0.20 -17.80
CA VAL A 167 -6.17 -0.68 -17.21
C VAL A 167 -6.26 -0.42 -15.71
N THR A 168 -7.46 -0.14 -15.23
CA THR A 168 -7.73 0.07 -13.80
C THR A 168 -8.22 -1.22 -13.15
N VAL A 169 -7.74 -1.51 -11.95
CA VAL A 169 -8.18 -2.65 -11.15
C VAL A 169 -9.35 -2.25 -10.27
N GLY A 170 -10.44 -3.03 -10.31
CA GLY A 170 -11.61 -2.83 -9.46
C GLY A 170 -12.69 -1.91 -10.02
N ASP A 171 -12.49 -1.31 -11.19
CA ASP A 171 -13.61 -0.80 -11.97
C ASP A 171 -14.40 -2.02 -12.46
N ARG A 172 -15.64 -2.17 -11.98
CA ARG A 172 -16.56 -3.18 -12.55
C ARG A 172 -16.71 -2.90 -14.05
N PRO A 173 -16.76 -3.93 -14.92
CA PRO A 173 -17.33 -3.74 -16.24
C PRO A 173 -18.77 -3.22 -16.16
#